data_AF-A0A6G8F2Z6-F1
#
_entry.id   AF-A0A6G8F2Z6-F1
#
_cell.length_a   1.000
_cell.length_b   1.000
_cell.length_c   1.000
_cell.angle_alpha   90.00
_cell.angle_beta   90.00
_cell.angle_gamma   90.00
#
_symmetry.space_group_name_H-M   'P 1'
#
loop_
_entity.id
_entity.type
_entity.pdbx_description
1 polymer ?
#
loop_
_entity_poly.entity_id
_entity_poly.type
_entity_poly.pdbx_seq_one_letter_code
_entity_poly.pdbx_strand_id
1 'polypeptide(L)'
;MNTYERALAAWGKEAQMLQVIEEMSELTKEILKNVNRKKDNLTELVEETADVEIMLEQLKCCYGIKQKVEAYKASKLLKIDERLDEWEKNK
;
A
#
# COMPACT_ATOMS: atom_id res chain seq x y z
N MET A 1 -1.92 11.35 20.63
CA MET A 1 -1.54 11.73 19.27
C MET A 1 -0.58 10.68 18.73
N ASN A 2 -0.99 9.90 17.74
CA ASN A 2 -0.13 8.88 17.12
C ASN A 2 0.91 9.53 16.17
N THR A 3 1.85 8.74 15.66
CA THR A 3 2.91 9.24 14.75
C THR A 3 2.34 9.88 13.49
N TYR A 4 1.28 9.33 12.90
CA TYR A 4 0.66 9.86 11.69
C TYR A 4 -0.02 11.22 11.91
N GLU A 5 -0.67 11.38 13.05
CA GLU A 5 -1.25 12.65 13.46
C GLU A 5 -0.14 13.70 13.66
N ARG A 6 1.00 13.30 14.26
CA ARG A 6 2.15 14.19 14.46
C ARG A 6 2.77 14.64 13.14
N ALA A 7 2.94 13.71 12.20
CA ALA A 7 3.45 14.01 10.86
C ALA A 7 2.51 14.98 10.11
N LEU A 8 1.20 14.74 10.18
CA LEU A 8 0.20 15.62 9.60
C LEU A 8 0.24 17.03 10.22
N ALA A 9 0.39 17.14 11.54
CA ALA A 9 0.46 18.43 12.22
C ALA A 9 1.77 19.20 11.92
N ALA A 10 2.89 18.49 11.74
CA ALA A 10 4.19 19.10 11.49
C ALA A 10 4.40 19.52 10.03
N TRP A 11 3.96 18.69 9.08
CA TRP A 11 4.31 18.83 7.66
C TRP A 11 3.12 19.09 6.74
N GLY A 12 1.89 18.94 7.25
CA GLY A 12 0.68 19.21 6.49
C GLY A 12 0.32 18.12 5.50
N LYS A 13 -0.94 18.15 5.03
CA LYS A 13 -1.51 17.10 4.20
C LYS A 13 -0.82 16.93 2.84
N GLU A 14 -0.46 18.05 2.20
CA GLU A 14 0.11 18.04 0.85
C GLU A 14 1.47 17.32 0.81
N ALA A 15 2.39 17.68 1.70
CA ALA A 15 3.68 17.01 1.82
C ALA A 15 3.54 15.51 2.06
N GLN A 16 2.60 15.11 2.93
CA GLN A 16 2.34 13.70 3.18
C GLN A 16 1.82 12.97 1.93
N MET A 17 1.02 13.62 1.07
CA MET A 17 0.51 12.98 -0.15
C MET A 17 1.57 12.87 -1.24
N LEU A 18 2.49 13.83 -1.32
CA LEU A 18 3.67 13.72 -2.18
C LEU A 18 4.54 12.55 -1.74
N GLN A 19 4.75 12.37 -0.44
CA GLN A 19 5.50 11.22 0.08
C GLN A 19 4.83 9.89 -0.27
N VAL A 20 3.49 9.78 -0.19
CA VAL A 20 2.77 8.56 -0.63
C VAL A 20 3.11 8.21 -2.08
N ILE A 21 3.16 9.21 -2.96
CA ILE A 21 3.45 9.02 -4.39
C ILE A 21 4.91 8.59 -4.59
N GLU A 22 5.83 9.16 -3.83
CA GLU A 22 7.25 8.81 -3.84
C GLU A 22 7.46 7.35 -3.47
N GLU A 23 6.99 6.91 -2.29
CA GLU A 23 7.17 5.51 -1.85
C GLU A 23 6.50 4.51 -2.81
N MET A 24 5.32 4.83 -3.35
CA MET A 24 4.66 3.99 -4.36
C MET A 24 5.50 3.86 -5.64
N SER A 25 6.20 4.92 -6.03
CA SER A 25 7.07 4.92 -7.21
C SER A 25 8.34 4.09 -6.96
N GLU A 26 8.89 4.15 -5.76
CA GLU A 26 10.05 3.37 -5.33
C GLU A 26 9.75 1.87 -5.30
N LEU A 27 8.64 1.48 -4.67
CA LEU A 27 8.16 0.10 -4.69
C LEU A 27 7.88 -0.39 -6.12
N THR A 28 7.25 0.44 -6.96
CA THR A 28 7.03 0.11 -8.38
C THR A 28 8.33 -0.18 -9.11
N LYS A 29 9.37 0.62 -8.87
CA LYS A 29 10.72 0.47 -9.44
C LYS A 29 11.37 -0.84 -8.98
N GLU A 30 11.26 -1.21 -7.71
CA GLU A 30 11.83 -2.46 -7.19
C GLU A 30 11.09 -3.71 -7.68
N ILE A 31 9.76 -3.66 -7.79
CA ILE A 31 8.96 -4.73 -8.40
C ILE A 31 9.38 -4.94 -9.87
N LEU A 32 9.58 -3.86 -10.64
CA LEU A 32 10.03 -3.96 -12.03
C LEU A 32 11.43 -4.58 -12.15
N LYS A 33 12.35 -4.23 -11.25
CA LYS A 33 13.68 -4.85 -11.20
C LYS A 33 13.57 -6.35 -10.90
N ASN A 34 12.73 -6.72 -9.94
CA ASN A 34 12.53 -8.12 -9.55
C ASN A 34 11.91 -8.95 -10.69
N VAL A 35 10.73 -8.54 -11.18
CA VAL A 35 9.92 -9.31 -12.13
C VAL A 35 10.51 -9.29 -13.54
N ASN A 36 10.88 -8.12 -14.05
CA ASN A 36 11.31 -7.98 -15.45
C ASN A 36 12.80 -8.29 -15.63
N ARG A 37 13.64 -7.95 -14.65
CA ARG A 37 15.10 -8.10 -14.75
C ARG A 37 15.65 -9.27 -13.93
N LYS A 38 14.79 -10.02 -13.23
CA LYS A 38 15.16 -11.16 -12.37
C LYS A 38 16.24 -10.80 -11.35
N LYS A 39 16.21 -9.56 -10.84
CA LYS A 39 17.16 -9.10 -9.83
C LYS A 39 16.81 -9.75 -8.48
N ASP A 40 17.83 -10.14 -7.74
CA ASP A 40 17.69 -10.53 -6.33
C ASP A 40 17.77 -9.26 -5.46
N ASN A 41 16.62 -8.61 -5.28
CA ASN A 41 16.43 -7.36 -4.54
C ASN A 41 15.34 -7.51 -3.48
N LEU A 42 15.31 -8.66 -2.79
CA LEU A 42 14.29 -8.96 -1.79
C LEU A 42 14.32 -7.98 -0.62
N THR A 43 15.52 -7.55 -0.20
CA THR A 43 15.67 -6.57 0.88
C THR A 43 14.99 -5.25 0.53
N GLU A 44 15.24 -4.74 -0.67
CA GLU A 44 14.62 -3.50 -1.14
C GLU A 44 13.10 -3.67 -1.30
N LEU A 45 12.61 -4.83 -1.78
CA LEU A 45 11.17 -5.08 -1.83
C LEU A 45 10.50 -5.03 -0.45
N VAL A 46 11.17 -5.52 0.60
CA VAL A 46 10.65 -5.50 1.96
C VAL A 46 10.60 -4.07 2.51
N GLU A 47 11.68 -3.31 2.32
CA GLU A 47 11.79 -1.91 2.76
C GLU A 47 10.71 -1.04 2.10
N GLU A 48 10.65 -1.05 0.78
CA GLU A 48 9.73 -0.22 0.01
C GLU A 48 8.25 -0.62 0.21
N THR A 49 7.99 -1.90 0.52
CA THR A 49 6.64 -2.34 0.90
C THR A 49 6.24 -1.78 2.26
N ALA A 50 7.15 -1.81 3.24
CA ALA A 50 6.88 -1.26 4.56
C ALA A 50 6.65 0.26 4.49
N ASP A 51 7.43 0.98 3.68
CA ASP A 51 7.27 2.41 3.48
C ASP A 51 5.93 2.75 2.83
N VAL A 52 5.52 2.00 1.81
CA VAL A 52 4.17 2.13 1.22
C VAL A 52 3.07 1.82 2.24
N GLU A 53 3.20 0.79 3.06
CA GLU A 53 2.20 0.47 4.10
C GLU A 53 2.05 1.61 5.12
N ILE A 54 3.17 2.17 5.59
CA ILE A 54 3.20 3.34 6.48
C ILE A 54 2.51 4.53 5.82
N MET A 55 2.83 4.81 4.55
CA MET A 55 2.26 5.94 3.84
C MET A 55 0.78 5.74 3.50
N LEU A 56 0.31 4.50 3.31
CA LEU A 56 -1.11 4.20 3.20
C LEU A 56 -1.85 4.45 4.52
N GLU A 57 -1.26 4.17 5.68
CA GLU A 57 -1.84 4.57 6.97
C GLU A 57 -1.89 6.09 7.13
N GLN A 58 -0.82 6.79 6.73
CA GLN A 58 -0.80 8.26 6.71
C GLN A 58 -1.89 8.84 5.80
N LEU A 59 -2.10 8.29 4.60
CA LEU A 59 -3.19 8.67 3.70
C LEU A 59 -4.55 8.47 4.37
N LYS A 60 -4.78 7.30 4.97
CA LYS A 60 -6.02 7.00 5.69
C LYS A 60 -6.26 7.99 6.84
N CYS A 61 -5.21 8.40 7.54
CA CYS A 61 -5.23 9.44 8.58
C CYS A 61 -5.60 10.82 8.00
N CYS A 62 -4.90 11.27 6.94
CA CYS A 62 -5.10 12.57 6.29
C CYS A 62 -6.51 12.81 5.73
N TYR A 63 -7.25 11.74 5.40
CA TYR A 63 -8.62 11.84 4.89
C TYR A 63 -9.69 11.32 5.88
N GLY A 64 -9.29 10.74 7.02
CA GLY A 64 -10.23 10.13 7.96
C GLY A 64 -11.01 8.96 7.37
N ILE A 65 -10.39 8.18 6.47
CA ILE A 65 -11.08 7.13 5.69
C ILE A 65 -10.75 5.69 6.12
N LYS A 66 -10.00 5.50 7.21
CA LYS A 66 -9.51 4.18 7.64
C LYS A 66 -10.62 3.12 7.68
N GLN A 67 -11.72 3.39 8.38
CA GLN A 67 -12.84 2.44 8.53
C GLN A 67 -13.49 2.10 7.18
N LYS A 68 -13.67 3.09 6.30
CA LYS A 68 -14.26 2.89 4.97
C LYS A 68 -13.37 2.01 4.09
N VAL A 69 -12.05 2.25 4.13
CA VAL A 69 -11.07 1.46 3.39
C VAL A 69 -11.05 0.01 3.87
N GLU A 70 -11.03 -0.24 5.19
CA GLU A 70 -11.01 -1.63 5.70
C GLU A 70 -12.31 -2.38 5.37
N ALA A 71 -13.47 -1.74 5.49
CA ALA A 71 -14.74 -2.35 5.10
C ALA A 71 -14.79 -2.70 3.60
N TYR A 72 -14.27 -1.80 2.76
CA TYR A 72 -14.19 -2.02 1.32
C TYR A 72 -13.19 -3.13 0.95
N LYS A 73 -12.03 -3.19 1.62
CA LYS A 73 -11.04 -4.27 1.49
C LYS A 73 -11.64 -5.62 1.82
N ALA A 74 -12.31 -5.76 2.96
CA ALA A 74 -12.96 -7.01 3.36
C ALA A 74 -13.94 -7.52 2.29
N SER A 75 -14.79 -6.62 1.78
CA SER A 75 -15.75 -6.95 0.72
C SER A 75 -15.07 -7.34 -0.61
N LYS A 76 -13.94 -6.72 -0.94
CA LYS A 76 -13.15 -7.04 -2.15
C LYS A 76 -12.43 -8.38 -2.03
N LEU A 77 -11.92 -8.72 -0.85
CA LEU A 77 -11.24 -9.99 -0.60
C LEU A 77 -12.21 -11.17 -0.76
N LEU A 78 -13.43 -11.08 -0.23
CA LEU A 78 -14.46 -12.10 -0.44
C LEU A 78 -14.72 -12.36 -1.93
N LYS A 79 -14.80 -11.30 -2.75
CA LYS A 79 -14.98 -11.43 -4.20
C LYS A 79 -13.78 -12.02 -4.92
N ILE A 80 -12.58 -11.84 -4.38
CA ILE A 80 -11.37 -12.46 -4.94
C ILE A 80 -11.40 -13.96 -4.61
N ASP A 81 -11.77 -14.33 -3.39
CA ASP A 81 -11.90 -15.71 -2.92
C ASP A 81 -12.91 -16.48 -3.78
N GLU A 82 -14.11 -15.92 -3.99
CA GLU A 82 -15.14 -16.50 -4.89
C GLU A 82 -14.61 -16.74 -6.31
N ARG A 83 -13.83 -15.80 -6.86
CA ARG A 83 -13.24 -15.93 -8.20
C ARG A 83 -12.13 -16.97 -8.27
N LEU A 84 -11.40 -17.17 -7.17
CA LEU A 84 -10.39 -18.22 -7.07
C LEU A 84 -11.07 -19.59 -7.03
N ASP A 85 -12.13 -19.76 -6.23
CA ASP A 85 -12.93 -20.98 -6.19
C ASP A 85 -13.48 -21.38 -7.57
N GLU A 86 -13.99 -20.41 -8.32
CA GLU A 86 -14.46 -20.63 -9.69
C GLU A 86 -13.32 -21.02 -10.62
N TRP A 87 -12.16 -20.38 -10.52
CA TRP A 87 -11.01 -20.69 -11.34
C TRP A 87 -10.47 -22.09 -11.06
N GLU A 88 -10.39 -22.49 -9.80
CA GLU A 88 -9.91 -23.81 -9.37
C GLU A 88 -10.83 -24.95 -9.81
N LYS A 89 -12.16 -24.73 -9.81
CA LYS A 89 -13.13 -25.71 -10.32
C LYS A 89 -13.04 -25.94 -11.84
N ASN A 90 -12.54 -24.95 -12.57
CA ASN A 90 -12.43 -24.96 -14.04
C ASN A 90 -11.02 -25.34 -14.54
N LYS A 91 -10.12 -25.70 -13.64
CA LYS A 91 -8.73 -26.08 -13.93
C LYS A 91 -8.60 -27.60 -14.03
#